data_AF-A0A961K906-F1
#
_entry.id   AF-A0A961K906-F1
#
_cell.length_a   1.000
_cell.length_b   1.000
_cell.length_c   1.000
_cell.angle_alpha   90.00
_cell.angle_beta   90.00
_cell.angle_gamma   90.00
#
_symmetry.space_group_name_H-M   'P 1'
#
loop_
_entity.id
_entity.type
_entity.pdbx_description
1 polymer ?
#
loop_
_entity_poly.entity_id
_entity_poly.type
_entity_poly.pdbx_seq_one_letter_code
_entity_poly.pdbx_strand_id
1 'polypeptide(L)'
;MAVGIFDSGLGGLTVLDAVVARLPEVPFVYFGDNLHAPYGVRDADDVYALTTAAVERLWDEGCDLVILACNTASAAALRRMQESWLPPGKRVLGVFVPLIEA
;
A
#
# COMPACT_ATOMS: atom_id res chain seq x y z
N MET A 1 -14.02 5.14 -8.98
CA MET A 1 -12.90 5.47 -8.08
C MET A 1 -11.97 4.28 -8.08
N ALA A 2 -10.69 4.48 -8.35
CA ALA A 2 -9.74 3.38 -8.42
C ALA A 2 -9.24 2.98 -7.04
N VAL A 3 -8.75 1.75 -6.91
CA VAL A 3 -8.04 1.26 -5.72
C VAL A 3 -6.55 1.34 -5.99
N GLY A 4 -5.80 2.00 -5.11
CA GLY A 4 -4.36 2.06 -5.19
C GLY A 4 -3.72 0.79 -4.63
N ILE A 5 -2.74 0.22 -5.32
CA ILE A 5 -1.90 -0.86 -4.84
C ILE A 5 -0.48 -0.32 -4.74
N PHE A 6 0.09 -0.31 -3.54
CA PHE A 6 1.45 0.13 -3.29
C PHE A 6 2.37 -1.04 -2.94
N ASP A 7 3.55 -1.08 -3.55
CA ASP A 7 4.66 -1.94 -3.12
C ASP A 7 6.00 -1.21 -3.19
N SER A 8 6.98 -1.69 -2.43
CA SER A 8 8.35 -1.14 -2.46
C SER A 8 9.10 -1.46 -3.76
N GLY A 9 8.55 -2.30 -4.64
CA GLY A 9 9.20 -2.72 -5.88
C GLY A 9 8.18 -3.36 -6.82
N LEU A 10 8.48 -4.57 -7.30
CA LEU A 10 7.63 -5.33 -8.24
C LEU A 10 6.87 -6.49 -7.56
N GLY A 11 7.17 -6.81 -6.31
CA GLY A 11 6.61 -7.98 -5.61
C GLY A 11 5.08 -7.89 -5.45
N GLY A 12 4.58 -6.67 -5.29
CA GLY A 12 3.16 -6.38 -5.18
C GLY A 12 2.34 -6.64 -6.45
N LEU A 13 2.99 -6.88 -7.61
CA LEU A 13 2.26 -7.29 -8.83
C LEU A 13 1.51 -8.61 -8.62
N THR A 14 2.01 -9.50 -7.76
CA THR A 14 1.31 -10.74 -7.40
C THR A 14 -0.02 -10.48 -6.68
N VAL A 15 -0.07 -9.45 -5.83
CA VAL A 15 -1.30 -9.00 -5.17
C VAL A 15 -2.23 -8.34 -6.18
N LEU A 16 -1.68 -7.48 -7.06
CA LEU A 16 -2.45 -6.84 -8.13
C LEU A 16 -3.13 -7.89 -9.03
N ASP A 17 -2.38 -8.87 -9.52
CA ASP A 17 -2.90 -9.94 -10.38
C ASP A 17 -4.05 -10.69 -9.71
N ALA A 18 -3.90 -11.01 -8.42
CA ALA A 18 -4.92 -11.71 -7.65
C ALA A 18 -6.19 -10.88 -7.44
N VAL A 19 -6.07 -9.58 -7.14
CA VAL A 19 -7.26 -8.72 -6.94
C VAL A 19 -7.95 -8.38 -8.25
N VAL A 20 -7.20 -8.17 -9.34
CA VAL A 20 -7.77 -7.94 -10.68
C VAL A 20 -8.56 -9.16 -11.15
N ALA A 21 -8.04 -10.37 -10.91
CA ALA A 21 -8.75 -11.60 -11.27
C ALA A 21 -10.06 -11.79 -10.49
N ARG A 22 -10.14 -11.30 -9.24
CA ARG A 22 -11.32 -11.44 -8.37
C ARG A 22 -12.32 -10.28 -8.50
N LEU A 23 -11.85 -9.10 -8.90
CA LEU A 23 -12.62 -7.85 -8.98
C LEU A 23 -12.36 -7.16 -10.34
N PRO A 24 -12.69 -7.80 -11.48
CA PRO A 24 -12.34 -7.31 -12.81
C PRO A 24 -13.00 -5.96 -13.16
N GLU A 25 -14.10 -5.60 -12.50
CA GLU A 25 -14.81 -4.33 -12.67
C GLU A 25 -14.21 -3.17 -11.88
N VAL A 26 -13.30 -3.44 -10.93
CA VAL A 26 -12.65 -2.42 -10.11
C VAL A 26 -11.42 -1.89 -10.85
N PRO A 27 -11.32 -0.56 -11.10
CA PRO A 27 -10.10 0.00 -11.63
C PRO A 27 -9.01 0.02 -10.56
N PHE A 28 -7.79 -0.39 -10.91
CA PHE A 28 -6.64 -0.38 -10.02
C PHE A 28 -5.53 0.52 -10.55
N VAL A 29 -4.82 1.19 -9.64
CA VAL A 29 -3.58 1.94 -9.93
C VAL A 29 -2.45 1.30 -9.13
N TYR A 30 -1.40 0.86 -9.80
CA TYR A 30 -0.23 0.28 -9.15
C TYR A 30 0.90 1.31 -9.05
N PHE A 31 1.46 1.46 -7.86
CA PHE A 31 2.65 2.26 -7.63
C PHE A 31 3.73 1.41 -6.94
N GLY A 32 4.83 1.19 -7.67
CA GLY A 32 6.02 0.49 -7.17
C GLY A 32 7.16 1.47 -6.94
N ASP A 33 7.62 1.63 -5.69
CA ASP A 33 8.72 2.53 -5.34
C ASP A 33 10.11 1.91 -5.59
N ASN A 34 10.35 1.56 -6.85
CA ASN A 34 11.58 0.92 -7.30
C ASN A 34 12.84 1.78 -7.03
N LEU A 35 12.69 3.10 -6.91
CA LEU A 35 13.79 4.02 -6.63
C LEU A 35 14.37 3.78 -5.22
N HIS A 36 13.51 3.46 -4.25
CA HIS A 36 13.91 3.26 -2.85
C HIS A 36 13.90 1.79 -2.42
N ALA A 37 13.67 0.86 -3.34
CA ALA A 37 13.79 -0.58 -3.07
C ALA A 37 15.22 -0.97 -2.61
N PRO A 38 15.39 -2.01 -1.77
CA PRO A 38 14.35 -2.74 -1.04
C PRO A 38 14.04 -2.10 0.32
N TYR A 39 12.78 -2.15 0.76
CA TYR A 39 12.40 -1.62 2.08
C TYR A 39 12.90 -2.46 3.25
N GLY A 40 13.15 -3.76 3.05
CA GLY A 40 13.52 -4.69 4.12
C GLY A 40 14.84 -4.40 4.84
N VAL A 41 15.68 -3.51 4.31
CA VAL A 41 16.97 -3.11 4.91
C VAL A 41 16.94 -1.71 5.52
N ARG A 42 15.79 -1.04 5.47
CA ARG A 42 15.59 0.33 5.97
C ARG A 42 15.07 0.32 7.40
N ASP A 43 15.29 1.40 8.12
CA ASP A 43 14.68 1.58 9.43
C ASP A 43 13.18 1.91 9.32
N ALA A 44 12.46 1.77 10.43
CA ALA A 44 11.01 1.91 10.45
C ALA A 44 10.53 3.34 10.17
N ASP A 45 11.30 4.37 10.52
CA ASP A 45 10.92 5.77 10.29
C ASP A 45 11.09 6.15 8.81
N ASP A 46 12.16 5.69 8.17
CA ASP A 46 12.37 5.83 6.73
C ASP A 46 11.28 5.09 5.93
N VAL A 47 10.97 3.84 6.29
CA VAL A 47 9.87 3.09 5.67
C VAL A 47 8.54 3.82 5.85
N TYR A 48 8.27 4.37 7.04
CA TYR A 48 7.06 5.14 7.28
C TYR A 48 6.98 6.37 6.37
N ALA A 49 8.02 7.19 6.32
CA ALA A 49 8.05 8.41 5.51
C ALA A 49 7.89 8.14 4.01
N LEU A 50 8.58 7.12 3.49
CA LEU A 50 8.45 6.74 2.08
C LEU A 50 7.04 6.17 1.78
N THR A 51 6.49 5.36 2.69
CA THR A 51 5.15 4.79 2.54
C THR A 51 4.07 5.87 2.57
N THR A 52 4.17 6.86 3.46
CA THR A 52 3.19 7.96 3.50
C THR A 52 3.22 8.80 2.23
N ALA A 53 4.42 9.15 1.73
CA ALA A 53 4.56 9.88 0.46
C ALA A 53 4.00 9.09 -0.74
N ALA A 54 4.22 7.77 -0.78
CA ALA A 54 3.67 6.90 -1.80
C ALA A 54 2.13 6.84 -1.76
N VAL A 55 1.55 6.81 -0.56
CA VAL A 55 0.11 6.77 -0.35
C VAL A 55 -0.54 8.11 -0.70
N GLU A 56 0.09 9.23 -0.34
CA GLU A 56 -0.35 10.58 -0.78
C GLU A 56 -0.40 10.68 -2.30
N ARG A 57 0.63 10.19 -2.99
CA ARG A 57 0.66 10.16 -4.45
C ARG A 57 -0.51 9.36 -5.04
N LEU A 58 -0.84 8.19 -4.47
CA LEU A 58 -1.99 7.41 -4.91
C LEU A 58 -3.33 8.11 -4.61
N TRP A 59 -3.41 8.87 -3.53
CA TRP A 59 -4.57 9.71 -3.23
C TRP A 59 -4.74 10.85 -4.23
N ASP A 60 -3.65 11.46 -4.69
CA ASP A 60 -3.64 12.50 -5.73
C ASP A 60 -4.11 11.94 -7.09
N GLU A 61 -3.84 10.66 -7.36
CA GLU A 61 -4.39 9.92 -8.52
C GLU A 61 -5.86 9.50 -8.33
N GLY A 62 -6.51 9.90 -7.23
CA GLY A 62 -7.93 9.66 -6.98
C GLY A 62 -8.26 8.30 -6.34
N CYS A 63 -7.28 7.62 -5.75
CA CYS A 63 -7.49 6.34 -5.07
C CYS A 63 -7.81 6.51 -3.58
N ASP A 64 -9.07 6.77 -3.18
CA ASP A 64 -9.37 6.98 -1.75
C ASP A 64 -9.09 5.76 -0.86
N LEU A 65 -9.01 4.56 -1.46
CA LEU A 65 -8.51 3.34 -0.82
C LEU A 65 -7.16 2.94 -1.41
N VAL A 66 -6.17 2.74 -0.53
CA VAL A 66 -4.85 2.19 -0.88
C VAL A 66 -4.60 0.88 -0.13
N ILE A 67 -4.10 -0.13 -0.84
CA ILE A 67 -3.64 -1.40 -0.30
C ILE A 67 -2.11 -1.43 -0.33
N LEU A 68 -1.49 -1.60 0.84
CA LEU A 68 -0.07 -1.85 0.97
C LEU A 68 0.20 -3.34 0.68
N ALA A 69 0.57 -3.65 -0.56
CA ALA A 69 0.98 -5.00 -0.96
C ALA A 69 2.38 -5.37 -0.44
N CYS A 70 3.22 -4.38 -0.10
CA CYS A 70 4.50 -4.62 0.55
C CYS A 70 4.31 -5.09 1.99
N ASN A 71 4.84 -6.27 2.32
CA ASN A 71 4.88 -6.78 3.70
C ASN A 71 5.67 -5.85 4.63
N THR A 72 6.83 -5.35 4.20
CA THR A 72 7.65 -4.47 5.04
C THR A 72 6.95 -3.14 5.33
N ALA A 73 6.34 -2.51 4.32
CA ALA A 73 5.56 -1.29 4.52
C ALA A 73 4.35 -1.52 5.44
N SER A 74 3.64 -2.64 5.23
CA SER A 74 2.52 -3.02 6.10
C SER A 74 2.94 -3.22 7.55
N ALA A 75 4.10 -3.84 7.80
CA ALA A 75 4.60 -4.11 9.14
C ALA A 75 5.06 -2.83 9.86
N ALA A 76 5.79 -1.97 9.15
CA ALA A 76 6.47 -0.81 9.74
C ALA A 76 5.59 0.45 9.79
N ALA A 77 4.67 0.64 8.83
CA ALA A 77 3.97 1.91 8.66
C ALA A 77 2.47 1.85 8.97
N LEU A 78 1.78 0.77 8.60
CA LEU A 78 0.31 0.74 8.53
C LEU A 78 -0.39 1.14 9.83
N ARG A 79 0.02 0.55 10.95
CA ARG A 79 -0.61 0.81 12.26
C ARG A 79 -0.47 2.29 12.65
N ARG A 80 0.74 2.84 12.55
CA ARG A 80 1.02 4.25 12.83
C ARG A 80 0.20 5.17 11.93
N MET A 81 0.06 4.81 10.65
CA MET A 81 -0.78 5.56 9.71
C MET A 81 -2.24 5.59 10.17
N GLN A 82 -2.81 4.43 10.48
CA GLN A 82 -4.20 4.27 10.87
C GLN A 82 -4.54 4.95 12.21
N GLU A 83 -3.60 5.00 13.14
CA GLU A 83 -3.81 5.60 14.46
C GLU A 83 -3.71 7.13 14.47
N SER A 84 -2.90 7.73 13.57
CA SER A 84 -2.50 9.14 13.73
C SER A 84 -2.41 9.99 12.46
N TRP A 85 -2.44 9.38 11.27
CA TRP A 85 -2.10 10.09 10.03
C TRP A 85 -3.21 10.10 8.98
N LEU A 86 -4.16 9.15 9.02
CA LEU A 86 -5.23 9.09 8.02
C LEU A 86 -6.18 10.31 8.09
N PRO A 87 -6.35 11.06 6.99
CA PRO A 87 -7.35 12.11 6.92
C PRO A 87 -8.77 11.52 6.72
N PRO A 88 -9.83 12.30 7.01
CA PRO A 88 -11.20 11.86 6.80
C PRO A 88 -11.48 11.41 5.36
N GLY A 89 -12.19 10.29 5.21
CA GLY A 89 -12.58 9.74 3.91
C GLY A 89 -11.51 8.93 3.18
N LYS A 90 -10.25 8.95 3.63
CA LYS A 90 -9.18 8.11 3.08
C LYS A 90 -9.02 6.81 3.87
N ARG A 91 -8.60 5.73 3.18
CA ARG A 91 -8.41 4.41 3.77
C ARG A 91 -7.10 3.79 3.30
N VAL A 92 -6.42 3.13 4.23
CA VAL A 92 -5.23 2.31 3.93
C VAL A 92 -5.41 0.96 4.60
N LEU A 93 -5.26 -0.11 3.81
CA LEU A 93 -5.27 -1.50 4.26
C LEU A 93 -3.92 -2.14 3.96
N GLY A 94 -3.54 -3.16 4.72
CA GLY A 94 -2.36 -3.98 4.41
C GLY A 94 -2.68 -5.46 4.42
N VAL A 95 -1.67 -6.27 4.11
CA VAL A 95 -1.83 -7.69 3.81
C VAL A 95 -1.74 -8.63 5.02
N PHE A 96 -1.31 -8.15 6.20
CA PHE A 96 -1.13 -9.02 7.37
C PHE A 96 -2.42 -9.57 7.96
N VAL A 97 -3.43 -8.72 8.22
CA VAL A 97 -4.67 -9.17 8.85
C VAL A 97 -5.39 -10.20 7.97
N PRO A 98 -5.56 -9.99 6.65
CA PRO A 98 -6.13 -11.01 5.78
C PRO A 98 -5.35 -12.32 5.74
N LEU A 99 -4.02 -12.28 5.90
CA LEU A 99 -3.18 -13.48 5.94
C LEU A 99 -3.41 -14.31 7.21
N ILE A 100 -3.66 -13.65 8.34
CA ILE A 100 -3.87 -14.32 9.65
C ILE A 100 -5.28 -14.91 9.75
N GLU A 101 -6.26 -14.28 9.11
CA GLU A 101 -7.67 -14.68 9.19
C GLU A 101 -8.10 -15.73 8.13
N ALA A 102 -7.21 -16.08 7.20
CA ALA A 102 -7.45 -17.07 6.14
C ALA A 102 -7.34 -18.51 6.65
#